data_AF-X6D8B8-F1
#
_entry.id   AF-X6D8B8-F1
#
_cell.length_a   1.000
_cell.length_b   1.000
_cell.length_c   1.000
_cell.angle_alpha   90.00
_cell.angle_beta   90.00
_cell.angle_gamma   90.00
#
_symmetry.space_group_name_H-M   'P 1'
#
loop_
_entity.id
_entity.type
_entity.pdbx_description
1 polymer ?
#
loop_
_entity_poly.entity_id
_entity_poly.type
_entity_poly.pdbx_seq_one_letter_code
_entity_poly.pdbx_strand_id
1 'polypeptide(L)'
;MARLDACLECGEPFERAHGREFCAPKCRKDWNNRRMKRGAELYDLYMAHRFDRSTAQRLRVFQAINRMASNFRQEDRTERAGRQSWRRPAAVLEERPYLRSVTTRMRMGRMSG
;
A
#
# COMPACT_ATOMS: atom_id res chain seq x y z
N MET A 1 -4.60 -20.71 -5.56
CA MET A 1 -4.09 -19.78 -6.60
C MET A 1 -5.19 -18.79 -6.94
N ALA A 2 -4.91 -17.48 -6.93
CA ALA A 2 -5.88 -16.48 -7.35
C ALA A 2 -6.10 -16.60 -8.87
N ARG A 3 -7.35 -16.79 -9.31
CA ARG A 3 -7.69 -16.83 -10.73
C ARG A 3 -7.31 -15.49 -11.37
N LEU A 4 -6.61 -15.52 -12.50
CA LEU A 4 -6.13 -14.31 -13.19
C LEU A 4 -7.30 -13.38 -13.59
N ASP A 5 -8.50 -13.91 -13.71
CA ASP A 5 -9.71 -13.19 -14.15
C ASP A 5 -10.73 -12.93 -13.02
N ALA A 6 -10.33 -13.05 -11.76
CA ALA A 6 -11.21 -12.75 -10.62
C ALA A 6 -11.18 -11.29 -10.20
N CYS A 7 -12.31 -10.73 -9.77
CA CYS A 7 -12.40 -9.41 -9.16
C CYS A 7 -11.58 -9.36 -7.86
N LEU A 8 -10.75 -8.32 -7.68
CA LEU A 8 -9.91 -8.19 -6.47
C LEU A 8 -10.73 -8.02 -5.18
N GLU A 9 -11.97 -7.52 -5.26
CA GLU A 9 -12.85 -7.37 -4.10
C GLU A 9 -13.65 -8.64 -3.80
N CYS A 10 -14.61 -8.99 -4.67
CA CYS A 10 -15.52 -10.10 -4.41
C CYS A 10 -14.94 -11.48 -4.74
N GLY A 11 -13.92 -11.56 -5.59
CA GLY A 11 -13.35 -12.84 -6.05
C GLY A 11 -14.11 -13.53 -7.18
N GLU A 12 -15.25 -12.98 -7.60
CA GLU A 12 -16.04 -13.53 -8.72
C GLU A 12 -15.30 -13.37 -10.05
N PRO A 13 -15.43 -14.34 -10.97
CA PRO A 13 -14.92 -14.21 -12.33
C PRO A 13 -15.68 -13.10 -13.07
N PHE A 14 -14.98 -12.35 -13.90
CA PHE A 14 -15.60 -11.36 -14.79
C PHE A 14 -14.76 -11.18 -16.05
N GLU A 15 -15.36 -10.62 -17.11
CA GLU A 15 -14.63 -10.29 -18.32
C GLU A 15 -13.61 -9.18 -18.04
N ARG A 16 -12.34 -9.60 -17.94
CA ARG A 16 -11.23 -8.74 -17.56
C ARG A 16 -10.65 -8.06 -18.79
N ALA A 17 -11.15 -6.86 -19.07
CA ALA A 17 -10.46 -5.94 -19.97
C ALA A 17 -9.06 -5.58 -19.42
N HIS A 18 -8.12 -5.25 -20.31
CA HIS A 18 -6.76 -4.87 -19.92
C HIS A 18 -6.77 -3.74 -18.87
N GLY A 19 -6.08 -3.93 -17.75
CA GLY A 19 -6.03 -2.96 -16.64
C GLY A 19 -7.28 -2.90 -15.75
N ARG A 20 -8.36 -3.65 -16.05
CA ARG A 20 -9.55 -3.70 -15.20
C ARG A 20 -9.36 -4.71 -14.06
N GLU A 21 -9.40 -4.22 -12.82
CA GLU A 21 -9.19 -5.06 -11.62
C GLU A 21 -10.49 -5.46 -10.90
N PHE A 22 -11.61 -4.81 -11.24
CA PHE A 22 -12.88 -4.93 -10.54
C PHE A 22 -14.05 -5.17 -11.50
N CYS A 23 -14.96 -6.07 -11.13
CA CYS A 23 -16.16 -6.36 -11.90
C CYS A 23 -17.16 -5.20 -11.89
N ALA A 24 -17.20 -4.38 -10.83
CA ALA A 24 -18.15 -3.28 -10.70
C ALA A 24 -17.55 -2.06 -9.97
N PRO A 25 -18.09 -0.84 -10.19
CA PRO A 25 -17.70 0.36 -9.45
C PRO A 25 -17.82 0.21 -7.93
N LYS A 26 -18.82 -0.53 -7.45
CA LYS A 26 -19.00 -0.85 -6.03
C LYS A 26 -17.79 -1.62 -5.47
N CYS A 27 -17.36 -2.68 -6.15
CA CYS A 27 -16.19 -3.47 -5.75
C CYS A 27 -14.92 -2.60 -5.65
N ARG A 28 -14.70 -1.73 -6.64
CA ARG A 28 -13.58 -0.77 -6.61
C ARG A 28 -13.68 0.19 -5.42
N LYS A 29 -14.88 0.73 -5.15
CA LYS A 29 -15.12 1.66 -4.05
C LYS A 29 -14.88 1.01 -2.70
N ASP A 30 -15.43 -0.18 -2.47
CA ASP A 30 -15.28 -0.92 -1.21
C ASP A 30 -13.81 -1.25 -0.94
N TRP A 31 -13.09 -1.71 -1.97
CA TRP A 31 -11.66 -1.99 -1.90
C TRP A 31 -10.83 -0.74 -1.58
N ASN A 32 -11.09 0.38 -2.28
CA ASN A 32 -10.42 1.65 -2.04
C ASN A 32 -10.71 2.21 -0.64
N ASN A 33 -11.96 2.13 -0.16
CA ASN A 33 -12.35 2.58 1.17
C ASN A 33 -11.65 1.78 2.27
N ARG A 34 -11.51 0.46 2.09
CA ARG A 34 -10.75 -0.38 3.03
C ARG A 34 -9.29 0.07 3.13
N ARG A 35 -8.65 0.33 1.99
CA ARG A 35 -7.28 0.85 1.96
C ARG A 35 -7.16 2.24 2.55
N MET A 36 -8.14 3.11 2.32
CA MET A 36 -8.16 4.44 2.89
C MET A 36 -8.19 4.40 4.42
N LYS A 37 -9.07 3.59 5.01
CA LYS A 37 -9.17 3.41 6.47
C LYS A 37 -7.88 2.84 7.06
N ARG A 38 -7.43 1.70 6.55
CA ARG A 38 -6.18 1.05 7.00
C ARG A 38 -4.95 1.95 6.82
N GLY A 39 -4.94 2.73 5.74
CA GLY A 39 -3.88 3.70 5.46
C GLY A 39 -3.86 4.86 6.46
N ALA A 40 -5.02 5.39 6.82
CA ALA A 40 -5.14 6.44 7.84
C ALA A 40 -4.62 5.96 9.19
N GLU A 41 -4.96 4.73 9.60
CA GLU A 41 -4.49 4.14 10.86
C GLU A 41 -2.96 3.94 10.90
N LEU A 42 -2.34 3.68 9.75
CA LEU A 42 -0.89 3.50 9.65
C LEU A 42 -0.11 4.81 9.50
N TYR A 43 -0.75 5.87 9.02
CA TYR A 43 -0.06 7.05 8.51
C TYR A 43 0.78 7.73 9.58
N ASP A 44 0.19 8.03 10.74
CA ASP A 44 0.89 8.75 11.81
C ASP A 44 2.06 7.94 12.37
N LEU A 45 1.88 6.63 12.52
CA LEU A 45 2.95 5.71 12.95
C LEU A 45 4.09 5.65 11.93
N TYR A 46 3.77 5.61 10.63
CA TYR A 46 4.79 5.61 9.58
C TYR A 46 5.56 6.94 9.54
N MET A 47 4.84 8.07 9.72
CA MET A 47 5.46 9.40 9.78
C MET A 47 6.36 9.53 11.02
N ALA A 48 5.91 9.09 12.19
CA ALA A 48 6.74 9.03 13.39
C ALA A 48 7.97 8.15 13.17
N HIS A 49 7.80 6.96 12.60
CA HIS A 49 8.93 6.08 12.26
C HIS A 49 9.96 6.75 11.35
N ARG A 50 9.50 7.56 10.38
CA ARG A 50 10.37 8.20 9.41
C ARG A 50 11.06 9.47 9.92
N PHE A 51 10.37 10.27 10.73
CA PHE A 51 10.77 11.64 11.07
C PHE A 51 11.03 11.86 12.57
N ASP A 52 10.49 11.04 13.46
CA ASP A 52 10.75 11.06 14.91
C ASP A 52 11.32 9.72 15.36
N ARG A 53 12.55 9.45 14.92
CA ARG A 53 13.18 8.13 15.08
C ARG A 53 13.41 7.75 16.54
N SER A 54 13.78 8.69 17.40
CA SER A 54 14.06 8.44 18.82
C SER A 54 12.78 8.01 19.55
N THR A 55 11.68 8.75 19.37
CA THR A 55 10.37 8.38 19.92
C THR A 55 9.88 7.06 19.32
N ALA A 56 10.01 6.89 18.00
CA ALA A 56 9.55 5.67 17.32
C ALA A 56 10.26 4.40 17.81
N GLN A 57 11.56 4.49 18.10
CA GLN A 57 12.33 3.38 18.68
C GLN A 57 11.87 3.09 20.11
N ARG A 58 11.77 4.11 20.96
CA ARG A 58 11.33 3.97 22.36
C ARG A 58 9.94 3.33 22.46
N LEU A 59 9.03 3.72 21.58
CA LEU A 59 7.65 3.22 21.55
C LEU A 59 7.46 1.96 20.68
N ARG A 60 8.53 1.42 20.07
CA ARG A 60 8.46 0.22 19.20
C ARG A 60 7.41 0.36 18.08
N VAL A 61 7.38 1.54 17.44
CA VAL A 61 6.38 1.89 16.43
C VAL A 61 6.40 0.95 15.23
N PHE A 62 7.58 0.50 14.80
CA PHE A 62 7.66 -0.43 13.66
C PHE A 62 7.04 -1.80 13.99
N GLN A 63 7.20 -2.28 15.23
CA GLN A 63 6.53 -3.48 15.71
C GLN A 63 5.02 -3.30 15.75
N ALA A 64 4.52 -2.12 16.14
CA ALA A 64 3.10 -1.79 16.09
C ALA A 64 2.55 -1.80 14.65
N ILE A 65 3.25 -1.17 13.71
CA ILE A 65 2.92 -1.20 12.27
C ILE A 65 2.83 -2.65 11.75
N ASN A 66 3.82 -3.49 12.07
CA ASN A 66 3.82 -4.89 11.64
C ASN A 66 2.64 -5.68 12.24
N ARG A 67 2.29 -5.41 13.49
CA ARG A 67 1.11 -6.01 14.14
C ARG A 67 -0.18 -5.60 13.44
N MET A 68 -0.34 -4.31 13.11
CA MET A 68 -1.50 -3.84 12.34
C MET A 68 -1.60 -4.52 10.98
N ALA A 69 -0.49 -4.60 10.24
CA ALA A 69 -0.45 -5.30 8.95
C ALA A 69 -0.84 -6.78 9.08
N SER A 70 -0.39 -7.45 10.15
CA SER A 70 -0.79 -8.84 10.46
C SER A 70 -2.29 -8.96 10.76
N ASN A 71 -2.85 -8.04 11.53
CA ASN A 71 -4.29 -8.02 11.85
C ASN A 71 -5.12 -7.80 10.57
N PHE A 72 -4.76 -6.85 9.73
CA PHE A 72 -5.41 -6.63 8.44
C PHE A 72 -5.37 -7.87 7.55
N ARG A 73 -4.24 -8.60 7.56
CA ARG A 73 -4.14 -9.86 6.82
C ARG A 73 -5.02 -10.96 7.40
N GLN A 74 -5.20 -10.97 8.72
CA GLN A 74 -6.09 -11.91 9.39
C GLN A 74 -7.56 -11.60 9.09
N GLU A 75 -7.96 -10.32 9.11
CA GLU A 75 -9.28 -9.88 8.64
C GLU A 75 -9.54 -10.31 7.19
N ASP A 76 -8.56 -10.13 6.30
CA ASP A 76 -8.68 -10.58 4.91
C ASP A 76 -8.87 -12.10 4.80
N ARG A 77 -8.24 -12.89 5.68
CA ARG A 77 -8.45 -14.35 5.74
C ARG A 77 -9.88 -14.68 6.15
N THR A 78 -10.38 -14.05 7.20
CA THR A 78 -11.70 -14.29 7.76
C THR A 78 -12.82 -13.80 6.83
N GLU A 79 -12.73 -12.57 6.34
CA GLU A 79 -13.81 -11.90 5.62
C GLU A 79 -13.73 -12.07 4.10
N ARG A 80 -12.54 -12.33 3.55
CA ARG A 80 -12.29 -12.29 2.10
C ARG A 80 -11.69 -13.59 1.56
N ALA A 81 -11.79 -14.69 2.30
CA ALA A 81 -11.17 -15.97 1.93
C ALA A 81 -9.67 -15.83 1.59
N GLY A 82 -8.96 -14.93 2.29
CA GLY A 82 -7.53 -14.68 2.10
C GLY A 82 -7.15 -13.82 0.89
N ARG A 83 -8.13 -13.29 0.15
CA ARG A 83 -7.88 -12.34 -0.95
C ARG A 83 -7.18 -11.08 -0.45
N GLN A 84 -6.19 -10.64 -1.21
CA GLN A 84 -5.34 -9.49 -0.89
C GLN A 84 -6.13 -8.16 -0.90
N SER A 85 -5.98 -7.33 0.13
CA SER A 85 -6.59 -5.99 0.19
C SER A 85 -5.65 -4.84 -0.24
N TRP A 86 -4.47 -5.14 -0.76
CA TRP A 86 -3.47 -4.16 -1.17
C TRP A 86 -3.05 -4.40 -2.63
N ARG A 87 -2.50 -3.36 -3.25
CA ARG A 87 -2.10 -3.41 -4.65
C ARG A 87 -0.77 -4.13 -4.83
N ARG A 88 -0.56 -4.66 -6.03
CA ARG A 88 0.75 -5.16 -6.45
C ARG A 88 1.76 -4.00 -6.46
N PRO A 89 2.98 -4.18 -5.93
CA PRO A 89 3.98 -3.11 -5.91
C PRO A 89 4.27 -2.53 -7.30
N ALA A 90 4.34 -3.36 -8.34
CA ALA A 90 4.57 -2.91 -9.72
C ALA A 90 3.55 -1.86 -10.17
N ALA A 91 2.25 -2.14 -9.99
CA ALA A 91 1.17 -1.24 -10.36
C ALA A 91 1.20 0.09 -9.58
N VAL A 92 1.68 0.08 -8.33
CA VAL A 92 1.86 1.32 -7.54
C VAL A 92 3.02 2.16 -8.08
N LEU A 93 4.10 1.52 -8.48
CA LEU A 93 5.30 2.19 -8.99
C LEU A 93 5.13 2.67 -10.44
N GLU A 94 4.39 1.96 -11.26
CA GLU A 94 4.04 2.36 -12.64
C GLU A 94 3.17 3.62 -12.65
N GLU A 95 2.19 3.72 -11.75
CA GLU A 95 1.37 4.94 -11.60
C GLU A 95 2.13 6.11 -10.98
N ARG A 96 3.26 5.85 -10.30
CA ARG A 96 4.07 6.88 -9.63
C ARG A 96 5.55 6.71 -10.01
N PRO A 97 5.91 6.95 -11.28
CA PRO A 97 7.27 6.72 -11.77
C PRO A 97 8.34 7.48 -10.97
N TYR A 98 7.99 8.66 -10.44
CA TYR A 98 8.89 9.49 -9.65
C TYR A 98 9.43 8.77 -8.39
N LEU A 99 8.73 7.77 -7.85
CA LEU A 99 9.19 6.97 -6.72
C LEU A 99 10.39 6.05 -7.06
N ARG A 100 10.66 5.81 -8.35
CA ARG A 100 11.84 5.07 -8.82
C ARG A 100 13.02 5.98 -9.18
N SER A 101 12.83 7.30 -9.17
CA SER A 101 13.86 8.22 -9.62
C SER A 101 15.02 8.27 -8.62
N VAL A 102 16.25 8.21 -9.14
CA VAL A 102 17.46 8.43 -8.34
C VAL A 102 17.72 9.93 -8.31
N THR A 103 17.58 10.55 -7.14
CA THR A 103 17.90 11.98 -6.97
C THR A 103 19.41 12.14 -6.78
N THR A 104 20.11 12.57 -7.82
CA THR A 104 21.53 12.94 -7.72
C THR A 104 21.66 14.35 -7.17
N ARG A 105 22.17 14.50 -5.94
CA ARG A 105 22.53 15.82 -5.40
C ARG A 105 23.92 16.20 -5.92
N MET A 106 23.98 16.98 -7.01
CA MET A 106 25.23 17.63 -7.40
C MET A 106 25.53 18.76 -6.41
N ARG A 107 26.63 18.64 -5.65
CA ARG A 107 27.18 19.78 -4.90
C ARG A 107 27.92 20.67 -5.90
N MET A 108 27.33 21.80 -6.30
CA MET A 108 28.11 22.89 -6.88
C MET A 108 29.01 23.44 -5.77
N GLY A 109 30.31 23.14 -5.84
CA GLY A 109 31.30 23.78 -4.99
C GLY A 109 31.29 25.30 -5.22
N ARG A 110 31.45 26.08 -4.15
CA ARG A 110 31.71 27.52 -4.26
C ARG A 110 32.96 27.71 -5.12
N MET A 111 32.83 28.38 -6.26
CA MET A 111 33.97 29.02 -6.90
C MET A 111 34.32 30.24 -6.05
N SER A 112 35.34 30.09 -5.21
CA SER A 112 36.00 31.22 -4.56
C SER A 112 36.90 31.89 -5.59
N GLY A 113 36.53 33.10 -6.02
CA GLY A 113 37.41 34.06 -6.66
C GLY A 113 37.77 35.16 -5.66
#